data_AF-A0A812KR89-F1
#
_entry.id   AF-A0A812KR89-F1
#
_cell.length_a   1.000
_cell.length_b   1.000
_cell.length_c   1.000
_cell.angle_alpha   90.00
_cell.angle_beta   90.00
_cell.angle_gamma   90.00
#
_symmetry.space_group_name_H-M   'P 1'
#
loop_
_entity.id
_entity.type
_entity.pdbx_description
1 polymer ?
#
loop_
_entity_poly.entity_id
_entity_poly.type
_entity_poly.pdbx_seq_one_letter_code
_entity_poly.pdbx_strand_id
1 'polypeptide(L)'
;MKLRAILQTFFAALAWGASDTQPGATAVLDDSCRDAPLSLVQSRASSRGKGASQQAGPKPWEKHYYFVGTHHKSGSQLLRDVMTHAFDTLGAPSSCHWNPTGTSAITAADHDHVCSDRLDIPIQWDNGARIGNFAMARKAASFRQLPIRGAHAIRKPKDMLVSAYCYHHRGEEYGHYAGAPWPEIMFMGPLEGFMALWPAMMQNIQTMVDVYTNTSADEMFHVRFEEVTKSSEGFDDVVQRLFHFLFAPTVPESGLSRLWQAAKVEDLNVNPTYNNTISENGHSNDKDCMQAAQESLLELDPRWLQQLKDMQEQLGYSIENWPDPVTS
;
A
#
# COMPACT_ATOMS: atom_id res chain seq x y z
N MET A 1 23.48 36.91 -29.85
CA MET A 1 24.20 35.79 -30.49
C MET A 1 23.37 34.53 -30.31
N LYS A 2 23.00 33.87 -31.41
CA LYS A 2 22.20 32.63 -31.47
C LYS A 2 23.15 31.44 -31.71
N LEU A 3 23.13 30.42 -30.85
CA LEU A 3 23.62 29.06 -31.14
C LEU A 3 22.74 28.10 -30.32
N ARG A 4 21.73 27.47 -30.91
CA ARG A 4 21.71 26.20 -31.68
C ARG A 4 21.90 24.95 -30.80
N ALA A 5 20.80 24.20 -30.74
CA ALA A 5 20.63 22.87 -30.20
C ALA A 5 21.45 21.80 -30.93
N ILE A 6 21.75 20.70 -30.24
CA ILE A 6 22.08 19.41 -30.84
C ILE A 6 21.24 18.34 -30.13
N LEU A 7 20.24 17.83 -30.87
CA LEU A 7 19.59 16.54 -30.64
C LEU A 7 20.51 15.44 -31.18
N GLN A 8 20.71 14.36 -30.43
CA GLN A 8 21.18 13.09 -30.99
C GLN A 8 20.23 11.97 -30.59
N THR A 9 19.55 11.46 -31.61
CA THR A 9 18.67 10.29 -31.59
C THR A 9 19.52 9.06 -31.91
N PHE A 10 19.40 8.00 -31.11
CA PHE A 10 19.94 6.68 -31.46
C PHE A 10 18.84 5.83 -32.10
N PHE A 11 19.05 5.44 -33.36
CA PHE A 11 18.38 4.34 -34.03
C PHE A 11 19.32 3.14 -34.03
N ALA A 12 18.82 1.97 -33.63
CA ALA A 12 19.45 0.69 -33.95
C ALA A 12 18.37 -0.26 -34.47
N ALA A 13 18.46 -0.55 -35.76
CA ALA A 13 17.70 -1.57 -36.45
C ALA A 13 18.46 -2.90 -36.37
N LEU A 14 17.74 -4.00 -36.14
CA LEU A 14 18.22 -5.36 -36.38
C LEU A 14 17.20 -6.06 -37.27
N ALA A 15 17.66 -6.45 -38.45
CA ALA A 15 16.96 -7.27 -39.42
C ALA A 15 17.64 -8.64 -39.48
N TRP A 16 16.84 -9.71 -39.50
CA TRP A 16 17.08 -11.09 -39.96
C TRP A 16 15.68 -11.69 -40.09
N GLY A 17 15.24 -12.46 -41.08
CA GLY A 17 15.75 -13.03 -42.32
C GLY A 17 14.61 -13.92 -42.86
N ALA A 18 14.41 -13.96 -44.19
CA ALA A 18 13.47 -14.90 -44.86
C ALA A 18 14.02 -16.33 -44.78
N SER A 19 13.26 -17.42 -44.68
CA SER A 19 12.41 -18.16 -45.66
C SER A 19 12.11 -19.50 -44.94
N ASP A 20 10.98 -20.21 -45.06
CA ASP A 20 10.61 -21.07 -46.19
C ASP A 20 9.22 -21.69 -45.95
N THR A 21 8.59 -22.05 -47.06
CA THR A 21 7.24 -22.62 -47.20
C THR A 21 7.19 -24.17 -47.25
N GLN A 22 6.02 -24.69 -46.81
CA GLN A 22 5.31 -25.94 -47.21
C GLN A 22 5.70 -27.30 -46.59
N PRO A 23 4.85 -28.36 -46.66
CA PRO A 23 3.37 -28.43 -46.77
C PRO A 23 2.68 -29.46 -45.82
N GLY A 24 1.34 -29.32 -45.71
CA GLY A 24 0.31 -30.36 -45.55
C GLY A 24 0.55 -31.64 -44.75
N ALA A 25 -0.12 -31.77 -43.61
CA ALA A 25 -0.51 -33.06 -43.03
C ALA A 25 -1.97 -33.01 -42.55
N THR A 26 -2.81 -33.84 -43.17
CA THR A 26 -4.17 -34.15 -42.72
C THR A 26 -4.11 -35.02 -41.47
N ALA A 27 -4.49 -34.47 -40.31
CA ALA A 27 -4.61 -35.23 -39.07
C ALA A 27 -6.00 -35.88 -38.97
N VAL A 28 -5.98 -37.19 -38.82
CA VAL A 28 -7.09 -38.05 -38.44
C VAL A 28 -7.54 -37.67 -37.02
N LEU A 29 -8.85 -37.47 -36.83
CA LEU A 29 -9.45 -37.20 -35.53
C LEU A 29 -9.41 -38.49 -34.69
N ASP A 30 -8.51 -38.51 -33.71
CA ASP A 30 -8.46 -39.52 -32.65
C ASP A 30 -9.24 -39.00 -31.43
N ASP A 31 -10.26 -39.74 -31.01
CA ASP A 31 -11.27 -39.38 -30.02
C ASP A 31 -10.78 -39.61 -28.56
N SER A 32 -9.46 -39.48 -28.34
CA SER A 32 -8.76 -39.87 -27.10
C SER A 32 -8.56 -38.73 -26.08
N CYS A 33 -9.09 -37.53 -26.29
CA CYS A 33 -8.81 -36.36 -25.43
C CYS A 33 -9.75 -36.15 -24.24
N ARG A 34 -10.50 -37.16 -23.78
CA ARG A 34 -11.42 -36.99 -22.64
C ARG A 34 -10.76 -36.82 -21.27
N ASP A 35 -9.46 -37.10 -21.16
CA ASP A 35 -8.70 -37.01 -19.89
C ASP A 35 -7.44 -36.12 -19.99
N ALA A 36 -7.44 -35.11 -20.86
CA ALA A 36 -6.33 -34.16 -20.90
C ALA A 36 -6.30 -33.31 -19.61
N PRO A 37 -5.16 -33.22 -18.90
CA PRO A 37 -5.03 -32.34 -17.74
C PRO A 37 -5.33 -30.90 -18.18
N LEU A 38 -6.38 -30.32 -17.59
CA LEU A 38 -6.74 -28.92 -17.81
C LEU A 38 -5.50 -28.05 -17.61
N SER A 39 -5.08 -27.36 -18.68
CA SER A 39 -4.01 -26.37 -18.62
C SER A 39 -4.30 -25.38 -17.49
N LEU A 40 -3.28 -25.04 -16.68
CA LEU A 40 -3.35 -24.02 -15.62
C LEU A 40 -3.98 -22.69 -16.12
N VAL A 41 -3.86 -22.41 -17.42
CA VAL A 41 -4.45 -21.24 -18.08
C VAL A 41 -5.98 -21.35 -18.20
N GLN A 42 -6.51 -22.54 -18.53
CA GLN A 42 -7.95 -22.80 -18.62
C GLN A 42 -8.61 -22.89 -17.23
N SER A 43 -7.88 -23.36 -16.22
CA SER A 43 -8.30 -23.31 -14.80
C SER A 43 -8.56 -21.86 -14.33
N ARG A 44 -7.67 -20.92 -14.66
CA ARG A 44 -7.83 -19.49 -14.35
C ARG A 44 -8.95 -18.82 -15.15
N ALA A 45 -9.15 -19.20 -16.42
CA ALA A 45 -10.25 -18.68 -17.23
C ALA A 45 -11.63 -19.19 -16.75
N SER A 46 -11.70 -20.45 -16.32
CA SER A 46 -12.96 -21.08 -15.85
C SER A 46 -13.40 -20.57 -14.47
N SER A 47 -12.46 -20.16 -13.63
CA SER A 47 -12.74 -19.55 -12.31
C SER A 47 -13.20 -18.09 -12.44
N ARG A 48 -12.74 -17.34 -13.45
CA ARG A 48 -13.21 -15.97 -13.73
C ARG A 48 -14.67 -15.89 -14.22
N GLY A 49 -15.16 -16.92 -14.92
CA GLY A 49 -16.51 -16.90 -15.53
C GLY A 49 -17.67 -17.30 -14.62
N LYS A 50 -17.43 -18.05 -13.54
CA LYS A 50 -18.51 -18.63 -12.71
C LYS A 50 -18.73 -17.96 -11.34
N GLY A 51 -17.86 -17.03 -10.92
CA GLY A 51 -17.97 -16.36 -9.62
C GLY A 51 -18.81 -15.07 -9.59
N ALA A 52 -19.07 -14.45 -10.74
CA ALA A 52 -19.63 -13.09 -10.80
C ALA A 52 -21.15 -12.99 -10.57
N SER A 53 -21.87 -14.12 -10.45
CA SER A 53 -23.36 -14.14 -10.50
C SER A 53 -24.09 -14.22 -9.15
N GLN A 54 -23.43 -14.28 -7.99
CA GLN A 54 -24.14 -14.70 -6.75
C GLN A 54 -23.93 -13.84 -5.50
N GLN A 55 -24.06 -12.52 -5.61
CA GLN A 55 -24.62 -11.76 -4.50
C GLN A 55 -25.74 -10.88 -5.04
N ALA A 56 -26.98 -11.38 -4.97
CA ALA A 56 -28.20 -10.66 -5.31
C ALA A 56 -28.56 -9.57 -4.28
N GLY A 57 -27.56 -9.08 -3.52
CA GLY A 57 -27.71 -8.04 -2.51
C GLY A 57 -27.15 -6.71 -3.00
N PRO A 58 -27.52 -5.61 -2.33
CA PRO A 58 -26.93 -4.30 -2.58
C PRO A 58 -25.41 -4.37 -2.41
N LYS A 59 -24.68 -3.69 -3.28
CA LYS A 59 -23.22 -3.65 -3.20
C LYS A 59 -22.77 -2.78 -2.03
N PRO A 60 -21.64 -3.09 -1.37
CA PRO A 60 -21.21 -2.29 -0.20
C PRO A 60 -21.05 -0.80 -0.50
N TRP A 61 -20.53 -0.46 -1.68
CA TRP A 61 -20.34 0.93 -2.15
C TRP A 61 -21.63 1.65 -2.59
N GLU A 62 -22.77 0.97 -2.60
CA GLU A 62 -24.10 1.60 -2.74
C GLU A 62 -24.67 2.03 -1.37
N LYS A 63 -24.04 1.59 -0.28
CA LYS A 63 -24.49 1.83 1.10
C LYS A 63 -23.48 2.59 1.94
N HIS A 64 -22.21 2.57 1.56
CA HIS A 64 -21.13 3.26 2.25
C HIS A 64 -20.21 3.96 1.26
N TYR A 65 -19.55 5.00 1.75
CA TYR A 65 -18.40 5.61 1.12
C TYR A 65 -17.12 5.12 1.82
N TYR A 66 -16.10 4.79 1.05
CA TYR A 66 -14.87 4.18 1.53
C TYR A 66 -13.66 5.09 1.33
N PHE A 67 -12.86 5.24 2.38
CA PHE A 67 -11.58 5.95 2.34
C PHE A 67 -10.48 5.07 2.91
N VAL A 68 -9.43 4.80 2.13
CA VAL A 68 -8.25 4.06 2.60
C VAL A 68 -7.05 4.98 2.55
N GLY A 69 -6.50 5.29 3.73
CA GLY A 69 -5.38 6.20 3.91
C GLY A 69 -4.13 5.50 4.43
N THR A 70 -2.98 5.84 3.86
CA THR A 70 -1.68 5.35 4.33
C THR A 70 -0.63 6.45 4.30
N HIS A 71 0.53 6.18 4.89
CA HIS A 71 1.65 7.11 5.02
C HIS A 71 2.94 6.43 4.61
N HIS A 72 3.92 7.22 4.18
CA HIS A 72 5.21 6.65 3.81
C HIS A 72 5.81 5.92 5.02
N LYS A 73 6.18 4.64 4.82
CA LYS A 73 6.64 3.68 5.84
C LYS A 73 5.61 3.23 6.89
N SER A 74 4.32 3.55 6.79
CA SER A 74 3.30 3.03 7.72
C SER A 74 2.70 1.66 7.34
N GLY A 75 3.21 1.02 6.29
CA GLY A 75 2.63 -0.21 5.73
C GLY A 75 1.67 0.06 4.56
N SER A 76 1.97 1.09 3.76
CA SER A 76 1.12 1.52 2.64
C SER A 76 0.82 0.39 1.66
N GLN A 77 1.85 -0.34 1.24
CA GLN A 77 1.72 -1.49 0.34
C GLN A 77 0.82 -2.58 0.94
N LEU A 78 1.06 -2.98 2.18
CA LEU A 78 0.30 -4.03 2.85
C LEU A 78 -1.18 -3.70 2.94
N LEU A 79 -1.53 -2.50 3.43
CA LEU A 79 -2.94 -2.11 3.53
C LEU A 79 -3.58 -1.95 2.15
N ARG A 80 -2.87 -1.40 1.17
CA ARG A 80 -3.37 -1.28 -0.20
C ARG A 80 -3.72 -2.65 -0.78
N ASP A 81 -2.82 -3.62 -0.67
CA ASP A 81 -2.98 -4.92 -1.30
C ASP A 81 -4.07 -5.73 -0.58
N VAL A 82 -4.13 -5.70 0.76
CA VAL A 82 -5.25 -6.27 1.55
C VAL A 82 -6.60 -5.71 1.11
N MET A 83 -6.70 -4.38 0.96
CA MET A 83 -7.92 -3.72 0.52
C MET A 83 -8.24 -3.99 -0.95
N THR A 84 -7.23 -4.13 -1.80
CA THR A 84 -7.39 -4.52 -3.21
C THR A 84 -8.05 -5.89 -3.33
N HIS A 85 -7.53 -6.89 -2.61
CA HIS A 85 -8.14 -8.22 -2.59
C HIS A 85 -9.58 -8.18 -2.08
N ALA A 86 -9.87 -7.37 -1.06
CA ALA A 86 -11.23 -7.23 -0.55
C ALA A 86 -12.19 -6.62 -1.59
N PHE A 87 -11.82 -5.48 -2.18
CA PHE A 87 -12.67 -4.81 -3.15
C PHE A 87 -12.83 -5.61 -4.45
N ASP A 88 -11.76 -6.23 -4.94
CA ASP A 88 -11.81 -7.10 -6.12
C ASP A 88 -12.67 -8.34 -5.87
N THR A 89 -12.59 -8.95 -4.68
CA THR A 89 -13.45 -10.08 -4.30
C THR A 89 -14.93 -9.69 -4.24
N LEU A 90 -15.24 -8.45 -3.88
CA LEU A 90 -16.60 -7.89 -3.89
C LEU A 90 -17.06 -7.48 -5.31
N GLY A 91 -16.13 -7.40 -6.26
CA GLY A 91 -16.37 -6.94 -7.64
C GLY A 91 -16.53 -5.43 -7.74
N ALA A 92 -15.72 -4.66 -6.99
CA ALA A 92 -15.73 -3.20 -7.04
C ALA A 92 -15.45 -2.71 -8.47
N PRO A 93 -16.26 -1.79 -9.00
CA PRO A 93 -16.16 -1.40 -10.41
C PRO A 93 -15.05 -0.38 -10.67
N SER A 94 -14.71 0.43 -9.68
CA SER A 94 -13.82 1.58 -9.83
C SER A 94 -13.28 2.06 -8.49
N SER A 95 -12.15 2.73 -8.52
CA SER A 95 -11.59 3.51 -7.41
C SER A 95 -10.96 4.80 -7.93
N CYS A 96 -10.67 5.74 -7.04
CA CYS A 96 -9.87 6.92 -7.34
C CYS A 96 -8.70 7.03 -6.38
N HIS A 97 -7.68 7.78 -6.76
CA HIS A 97 -6.53 8.11 -5.91
C HIS A 97 -6.39 9.63 -5.71
N TRP A 98 -5.98 10.05 -4.52
CA TRP A 98 -5.75 11.46 -4.20
C TRP A 98 -4.40 12.00 -4.70
N ASN A 99 -3.45 11.11 -4.95
CA ASN A 99 -2.12 11.46 -5.41
C ASN A 99 -1.81 10.71 -6.73
N PRO A 100 -1.74 11.40 -7.87
CA PRO A 100 -1.56 10.77 -9.18
C PRO A 100 -0.16 10.22 -9.43
N THR A 101 0.76 10.34 -8.46
CA THR A 101 2.11 9.80 -8.60
C THR A 101 2.13 8.30 -8.28
N GLY A 102 2.30 7.49 -9.34
CA GLY A 102 2.55 6.05 -9.26
C GLY A 102 1.30 5.18 -9.42
N THR A 103 1.52 3.91 -9.78
CA THR A 103 0.46 2.89 -9.89
C THR A 103 0.04 2.43 -8.50
N SER A 104 -0.84 3.20 -7.86
CA SER A 104 -1.36 2.89 -6.53
C SER A 104 -2.88 2.66 -6.58
N ALA A 105 -3.29 1.73 -7.44
CA ALA A 105 -4.68 1.30 -7.52
C ALA A 105 -5.09 0.51 -6.27
N ILE A 106 -6.34 0.65 -5.84
CA ILE A 106 -6.94 -0.20 -4.79
C ILE A 106 -8.07 -1.09 -5.33
N THR A 107 -8.23 -1.12 -6.65
CA THR A 107 -9.14 -2.01 -7.40
C THR A 107 -8.49 -2.39 -8.72
N ALA A 108 -8.72 -3.61 -9.20
CA ALA A 108 -8.26 -4.03 -10.52
C ALA A 108 -8.99 -3.32 -11.67
N ALA A 109 -10.23 -2.89 -11.43
CA ALA A 109 -11.06 -2.18 -12.40
C ALA A 109 -11.05 -0.66 -12.18
N ASP A 110 -11.01 0.09 -13.29
CA ASP A 110 -11.23 1.54 -13.42
C ASP A 110 -10.71 2.39 -12.24
N HIS A 111 -9.39 2.43 -12.07
CA HIS A 111 -8.73 2.98 -10.87
C HIS A 111 -7.90 4.25 -11.11
N ASP A 112 -7.71 4.67 -12.36
CA ASP A 112 -6.81 5.78 -12.70
C ASP A 112 -7.55 7.13 -12.75
N HIS A 113 -8.29 7.40 -11.68
CA HIS A 113 -9.06 8.63 -11.51
C HIS A 113 -8.49 9.45 -10.36
N VAL A 114 -8.36 10.76 -10.55
CA VAL A 114 -8.00 11.67 -9.46
C VAL A 114 -9.25 11.94 -8.61
N CYS A 115 -9.18 11.67 -7.31
CA CYS A 115 -10.35 11.80 -6.42
C CYS A 115 -10.91 13.23 -6.34
N SER A 116 -10.08 14.27 -6.49
CA SER A 116 -10.55 15.66 -6.51
C SER A 116 -11.54 15.94 -7.64
N ASP A 117 -11.43 15.19 -8.74
CA ASP A 117 -12.20 15.39 -9.96
C ASP A 117 -13.40 14.44 -10.03
N ARG A 118 -13.37 13.35 -9.24
CA ARG A 118 -14.32 12.24 -9.26
C ARG A 118 -14.87 11.89 -7.88
N LEU A 119 -15.48 12.87 -7.22
CA LEU A 119 -16.14 12.69 -5.91
C LEU A 119 -17.33 11.69 -5.96
N ASP A 120 -17.81 11.35 -7.15
CA ASP A 120 -18.81 10.31 -7.39
C ASP A 120 -18.28 8.88 -7.17
N ILE A 121 -16.96 8.67 -7.20
CA ILE A 121 -16.36 7.35 -6.98
C ILE A 121 -16.34 7.05 -5.46
N PRO A 122 -17.05 6.01 -4.99
CA PRO A 122 -17.23 5.73 -3.56
C PRO A 122 -16.01 5.11 -2.88
N ILE A 123 -14.98 4.70 -3.63
CA ILE A 123 -13.79 4.05 -3.09
C ILE A 123 -12.60 4.97 -3.38
N GLN A 124 -12.04 5.54 -2.32
CA GLN A 124 -10.93 6.48 -2.41
C GLN A 124 -9.68 5.92 -1.76
N TRP A 125 -8.55 6.06 -2.44
CA TRP A 125 -7.23 5.70 -1.96
C TRP A 125 -6.35 6.94 -1.78
N ASP A 126 -5.63 7.01 -0.66
CA ASP A 126 -4.73 8.12 -0.35
C ASP A 126 -3.39 7.62 0.19
N ASN A 127 -2.36 7.60 -0.67
CA ASN A 127 -0.98 7.28 -0.30
C ASN A 127 -0.25 8.58 0.07
N GLY A 128 -0.27 8.91 1.36
CA GLY A 128 0.07 10.23 1.90
C GLY A 128 -1.14 10.93 2.50
N ALA A 129 -1.95 10.18 3.26
CA ALA A 129 -3.27 10.58 3.70
C ALA A 129 -3.27 11.91 4.45
N ARG A 130 -4.22 12.80 4.12
CA ARG A 130 -4.37 14.09 4.80
C ARG A 130 -5.77 14.23 5.37
N ILE A 131 -5.88 14.89 6.52
CA ILE A 131 -7.19 15.17 7.12
C ILE A 131 -8.08 16.01 6.17
N GLY A 132 -7.49 16.87 5.34
CA GLY A 132 -8.21 17.60 4.29
C GLY A 132 -8.84 16.69 3.23
N ASN A 133 -8.11 15.67 2.76
CA ASN A 133 -8.61 14.70 1.79
C ASN A 133 -9.73 13.86 2.40
N PHE A 134 -9.57 13.42 3.65
CA PHE A 134 -10.63 12.71 4.38
C PHE A 134 -11.88 13.59 4.59
N ALA A 135 -11.72 14.88 4.92
CA ALA A 135 -12.84 15.82 5.04
C ALA A 135 -13.59 16.00 3.71
N MET A 136 -12.87 16.02 2.58
CA MET A 136 -13.49 16.05 1.26
C MET A 136 -14.25 14.74 0.97
N ALA A 137 -13.67 13.58 1.31
CA ALA A 137 -14.35 12.29 1.20
C ALA A 137 -15.64 12.25 2.05
N ARG A 138 -15.58 12.74 3.30
CA ARG A 138 -16.73 12.86 4.21
C ARG A 138 -17.82 13.77 3.61
N LYS A 139 -17.44 14.89 2.99
CA LYS A 139 -18.36 15.79 2.29
C LYS A 139 -19.02 15.09 1.08
N ALA A 140 -18.25 14.35 0.28
CA ALA A 140 -18.77 13.58 -0.85
C ALA A 140 -19.75 12.47 -0.40
N ALA A 141 -19.41 11.76 0.67
CA ALA A 141 -20.29 10.77 1.31
C ALA A 141 -21.62 11.41 1.75
N SER A 142 -21.55 12.55 2.44
CA SER A 142 -22.73 13.31 2.89
C SER A 142 -23.61 13.79 1.73
N PHE A 143 -23.02 14.32 0.66
CA PHE A 143 -23.76 14.72 -0.55
C PHE A 143 -24.55 13.55 -1.16
N ARG A 144 -24.00 12.34 -1.06
CA ARG A 144 -24.63 11.10 -1.53
C ARG A 144 -25.54 10.44 -0.50
N GLN A 145 -25.69 11.04 0.69
CA GLN A 145 -26.43 10.48 1.82
C GLN A 145 -25.92 9.09 2.22
N LEU A 146 -24.60 8.88 2.11
CA LEU A 146 -23.93 7.65 2.53
C LEU A 146 -23.09 7.90 3.79
N PRO A 147 -23.10 6.99 4.77
CA PRO A 147 -22.08 6.98 5.83
C PRO A 147 -20.69 6.70 5.24
N ILE A 148 -19.65 7.27 5.85
CA ILE A 148 -18.26 6.99 5.51
C ILE A 148 -17.69 5.90 6.42
N ARG A 149 -16.88 5.00 5.86
CA ARG A 149 -16.09 4.01 6.57
C ARG A 149 -14.68 4.03 6.00
N GLY A 150 -13.65 3.96 6.83
CA GLY A 150 -12.29 4.02 6.36
C GLY A 150 -11.34 3.07 7.06
N ALA A 151 -10.21 2.86 6.38
CA ALA A 151 -9.07 2.15 6.92
C ALA A 151 -7.86 3.08 6.89
N HIS A 152 -7.10 3.14 7.97
CA HIS A 152 -5.94 4.03 8.08
C HIS A 152 -4.75 3.29 8.67
N ALA A 153 -3.66 3.15 7.90
CA ALA A 153 -2.44 2.52 8.37
C ALA A 153 -1.61 3.47 9.23
N ILE A 154 -1.37 3.08 10.49
CA ILE A 154 -0.53 3.82 11.44
C ILE A 154 0.67 2.96 11.87
N ARG A 155 1.78 3.62 12.21
CA ARG A 155 3.01 2.97 12.69
C ARG A 155 3.69 3.86 13.73
N LYS A 156 4.56 3.29 14.57
CA LYS A 156 5.37 4.08 15.51
C LYS A 156 6.22 5.13 14.76
N PRO A 157 6.17 6.42 15.15
CA PRO A 157 6.94 7.49 14.54
C PRO A 157 8.44 7.21 14.41
N LYS A 158 9.07 6.68 15.47
CA LYS A 158 10.50 6.33 15.46
C LYS A 158 10.83 5.27 14.41
N ASP A 159 9.99 4.24 14.30
CA ASP A 159 10.21 3.13 13.38
C ASP A 159 10.01 3.57 11.93
N MET A 160 9.13 4.56 11.69
CA MET A 160 9.00 5.22 10.38
C MET A 160 10.26 5.99 9.98
N LEU A 161 10.83 6.80 10.89
CA LEU A 161 12.05 7.57 10.61
C LEU A 161 13.25 6.65 10.33
N VAL A 162 13.47 5.65 11.20
CA VAL A 162 14.50 4.62 11.02
C VAL A 162 14.30 3.90 9.69
N SER A 163 13.06 3.48 9.41
CA SER A 163 12.76 2.74 8.19
C SER A 163 12.98 3.59 6.92
N ALA A 164 12.66 4.89 6.97
CA ALA A 164 12.89 5.82 5.87
C ALA A 164 14.39 6.04 5.61
N TYR A 165 15.18 6.27 6.67
CA TYR A 165 16.64 6.38 6.55
C TYR A 165 17.24 5.15 5.88
N CYS A 166 17.00 3.95 6.42
CA CYS A 166 17.62 2.75 5.87
C CYS A 166 17.21 2.45 4.43
N TYR A 167 15.96 2.76 4.08
CA TYR A 167 15.45 2.59 2.72
C TYR A 167 16.16 3.51 1.72
N HIS A 168 16.27 4.80 2.02
CA HIS A 168 16.94 5.75 1.13
C HIS A 168 18.46 5.65 1.20
N HIS A 169 19.06 5.32 2.34
CA HIS A 169 20.50 5.12 2.46
C HIS A 169 21.02 4.02 1.50
N ARG A 170 20.21 3.00 1.20
CA ARG A 170 20.63 1.92 0.29
C ARG A 170 20.38 2.17 -1.21
N GLY A 171 19.82 3.31 -1.61
CA GLY A 171 19.55 3.59 -3.03
C GLY A 171 18.09 3.52 -3.50
N GLU A 172 17.13 3.19 -2.64
CA GLU A 172 15.73 3.07 -3.07
C GLU A 172 15.08 4.41 -3.36
N GLU A 173 14.27 4.47 -4.43
CA GLU A 173 13.68 5.70 -4.95
C GLU A 173 14.71 6.72 -5.46
N TYR A 174 15.89 6.25 -5.89
CA TYR A 174 16.88 7.10 -6.55
C TYR A 174 16.25 7.88 -7.72
N GLY A 175 16.40 9.20 -7.71
CA GLY A 175 15.85 10.09 -8.73
C GLY A 175 14.38 10.48 -8.52
N HIS A 176 13.70 9.90 -7.53
CA HIS A 176 12.40 10.36 -7.06
C HIS A 176 12.60 11.20 -5.81
N TYR A 177 12.40 12.52 -5.92
CA TYR A 177 12.49 13.41 -4.77
C TYR A 177 11.29 13.20 -3.84
N ALA A 178 11.39 12.22 -2.95
CA ALA A 178 10.43 11.91 -1.89
C ALA A 178 10.76 12.64 -0.57
N GLY A 179 11.53 13.73 -0.64
CA GLY A 179 12.00 14.48 0.53
C GLY A 179 13.35 14.02 1.10
N ALA A 180 13.99 13.02 0.48
CA ALA A 180 15.38 12.64 0.77
C ALA A 180 16.36 13.38 -0.17
N PRO A 181 17.53 13.84 0.32
CA PRO A 181 18.55 14.46 -0.53
C PRO A 181 19.31 13.37 -1.31
N TRP A 182 18.96 13.23 -2.58
CA TRP A 182 19.61 12.28 -3.50
C TRP A 182 20.67 12.97 -4.36
N PRO A 183 21.87 12.37 -4.53
CA PRO A 183 22.30 11.06 -4.04
C PRO A 183 22.89 11.05 -2.63
N GLU A 184 22.96 12.20 -1.96
CA GLU A 184 23.80 12.40 -0.77
C GLU A 184 23.44 11.47 0.39
N ILE A 185 22.16 11.17 0.60
CA ILE A 185 21.68 10.29 1.69
C ILE A 185 22.31 8.88 1.66
N MET A 186 22.78 8.41 0.51
CA MET A 186 23.48 7.13 0.39
C MET A 186 24.86 7.10 1.06
N PHE A 187 25.40 8.28 1.38
CA PHE A 187 26.73 8.45 1.95
C PHE A 187 26.69 9.06 3.35
N MET A 188 25.50 9.39 3.85
CA MET A 188 25.29 9.95 5.19
C MET A 188 25.27 8.84 6.22
N GLY A 189 25.89 9.07 7.39
CA GLY A 189 25.65 8.22 8.56
C GLY A 189 24.22 8.39 9.09
N PRO A 190 23.77 7.53 10.04
CA PRO A 190 22.38 7.56 10.51
C PRO A 190 21.93 8.91 11.08
N LEU A 191 22.76 9.54 11.92
CA LEU A 191 22.42 10.84 12.50
C LEU A 191 22.25 11.91 11.42
N GLU A 192 23.21 12.03 10.50
CA GLU A 192 23.14 12.99 9.38
C GLU A 192 21.93 12.70 8.48
N GLY A 193 21.67 11.43 8.17
CA GLY A 193 20.53 11.01 7.38
C GLY A 193 19.18 11.30 8.05
N PHE A 194 19.09 11.18 9.39
CA PHE A 194 17.90 11.60 10.13
C PHE A 194 17.68 13.11 10.04
N MET A 195 18.73 13.91 10.21
CA MET A 195 18.64 15.38 10.08
C MET A 195 18.16 15.79 8.68
N ALA A 196 18.68 15.10 7.66
CA ALA A 196 18.29 15.30 6.26
C ALA A 196 16.83 14.94 5.98
N LEU A 197 16.34 13.82 6.52
CA LEU A 197 14.97 13.36 6.33
C LEU A 197 13.94 14.06 7.23
N TRP A 198 14.39 14.74 8.29
CA TRP A 198 13.54 15.26 9.34
C TRP A 198 12.34 16.08 8.82
N PRO A 199 12.52 17.10 7.95
CA PRO A 199 11.39 17.94 7.53
C PRO A 199 10.28 17.14 6.82
N ALA A 200 10.66 16.24 5.91
CA ALA A 200 9.72 15.44 5.13
C ALA A 200 9.05 14.35 6.00
N MET A 201 9.83 13.65 6.83
CA MET A 201 9.30 12.59 7.68
C MET A 201 8.42 13.12 8.81
N MET A 202 8.78 14.25 9.43
CA MET A 202 7.93 14.86 10.45
C MET A 202 6.62 15.38 9.88
N GLN A 203 6.61 15.91 8.65
CA GLN A 203 5.37 16.26 7.97
C GLN A 203 4.48 15.02 7.76
N ASN A 204 5.05 13.94 7.25
CA ASN A 204 4.34 12.67 7.01
C ASN A 204 3.80 12.04 8.30
N ILE A 205 4.58 12.05 9.38
CA ILE A 205 4.14 11.57 10.71
C ILE A 205 3.05 12.50 11.26
N GLN A 206 3.19 13.81 11.12
CA GLN A 206 2.16 14.76 11.57
C GLN A 206 0.84 14.52 10.84
N THR A 207 0.84 14.33 9.52
CA THR A 207 -0.40 14.03 8.79
C THR A 207 -1.04 12.71 9.23
N MET A 208 -0.23 11.71 9.62
CA MET A 208 -0.74 10.48 10.22
C MET A 208 -1.40 10.72 11.58
N VAL A 209 -0.75 11.51 12.45
CA VAL A 209 -1.32 11.92 13.75
C VAL A 209 -2.62 12.71 13.55
N ASP A 210 -2.64 13.64 12.60
CA ASP A 210 -3.81 14.46 12.31
C ASP A 210 -5.00 13.60 11.87
N VAL A 211 -4.80 12.64 10.96
CA VAL A 211 -5.86 11.72 10.55
C VAL A 211 -6.31 10.87 11.74
N TYR A 212 -5.39 10.30 12.53
CA TYR A 212 -5.75 9.47 13.69
C TYR A 212 -6.58 10.23 14.73
N THR A 213 -6.20 11.47 15.04
CA THR A 213 -6.82 12.27 16.11
C THR A 213 -8.10 13.00 15.69
N ASN A 214 -8.33 13.17 14.38
CA ASN A 214 -9.49 13.92 13.84
C ASN A 214 -10.52 13.01 13.13
N THR A 215 -10.41 11.69 13.30
CA THR A 215 -11.44 10.73 12.90
C THR A 215 -12.02 10.02 14.12
N SER A 216 -13.30 9.66 14.07
CA SER A 216 -13.94 8.90 15.12
C SER A 216 -13.89 7.39 14.85
N ALA A 217 -14.04 6.58 15.92
CA ALA A 217 -13.98 5.13 15.84
C ALA A 217 -15.11 4.48 15.02
N ASP A 218 -16.19 5.21 14.74
CA ASP A 218 -17.25 4.79 13.81
C ASP A 218 -16.92 5.10 12.35
N GLU A 219 -16.06 6.07 12.08
CA GLU A 219 -15.66 6.46 10.73
C GLU A 219 -14.41 5.72 10.25
N MET A 220 -13.44 5.45 11.13
CA MET A 220 -12.11 4.97 10.74
C MET A 220 -11.63 3.81 11.61
N PHE A 221 -11.17 2.74 10.96
CA PHE A 221 -10.41 1.67 11.60
C PHE A 221 -8.92 1.92 11.41
N HIS A 222 -8.19 2.07 12.50
CA HIS A 222 -6.73 2.28 12.47
C HIS A 222 -5.99 0.94 12.53
N VAL A 223 -5.30 0.60 11.44
CA VAL A 223 -4.48 -0.60 11.33
C VAL A 223 -3.08 -0.29 11.84
N ARG A 224 -2.70 -0.85 12.99
CA ARG A 224 -1.35 -0.72 13.55
C ARG A 224 -0.42 -1.69 12.82
N PHE A 225 0.60 -1.16 12.17
CA PHE A 225 1.58 -1.94 11.42
C PHE A 225 2.20 -3.06 12.28
N GLU A 226 2.59 -2.73 13.51
CA GLU A 226 3.23 -3.67 14.42
C GLU A 226 2.32 -4.81 14.87
N GLU A 227 1.00 -4.64 14.85
CA GLU A 227 0.06 -5.71 15.19
C GLU A 227 -0.14 -6.65 14.00
N VAL A 228 -0.39 -6.08 12.82
CA VAL A 228 -0.71 -6.86 11.61
C VAL A 228 0.50 -7.62 11.05
N THR A 229 1.73 -7.16 11.29
CA THR A 229 2.93 -7.84 10.75
C THR A 229 3.63 -8.76 11.76
N LYS A 230 3.25 -8.75 13.05
CA LYS A 230 3.99 -9.46 14.10
C LYS A 230 3.95 -10.98 13.96
N SER A 231 2.83 -11.53 13.53
CA SER A 231 2.64 -12.95 13.28
C SER A 231 1.44 -13.17 12.38
N SER A 232 1.27 -14.39 11.87
CA SER A 232 0.07 -14.77 11.11
C SER A 232 -1.22 -14.63 11.91
N GLU A 233 -1.19 -14.92 13.22
CA GLU A 233 -2.36 -14.72 14.08
C GLU A 233 -2.68 -13.25 14.27
N GLY A 234 -1.65 -12.39 14.38
CA GLY A 234 -1.82 -10.94 14.43
C GLY A 234 -2.40 -10.37 13.13
N PHE A 235 -1.92 -10.86 11.99
CA PHE A 235 -2.50 -10.56 10.68
C PHE A 235 -3.97 -10.95 10.63
N ASP A 236 -4.28 -12.22 10.97
CA ASP A 236 -5.64 -12.76 10.93
C ASP A 236 -6.60 -11.99 11.82
N ASP A 237 -6.21 -11.65 13.04
CA ASP A 237 -7.05 -10.88 13.98
C ASP A 237 -7.34 -9.47 13.44
N VAL A 238 -6.30 -8.73 13.04
CA VAL A 238 -6.44 -7.33 12.61
C VAL A 238 -7.26 -7.23 11.33
N VAL A 239 -7.00 -8.11 10.34
CA VAL A 239 -7.71 -8.08 9.04
C VAL A 239 -9.17 -8.50 9.19
N GLN A 240 -9.48 -9.47 10.06
CA GLN A 240 -10.88 -9.84 10.33
C GLN A 240 -11.64 -8.70 11.00
N ARG A 241 -11.05 -8.04 12.01
CA ARG A 241 -11.66 -6.86 12.67
C ARG A 241 -11.86 -5.70 11.68
N LEU A 242 -10.88 -5.47 10.81
CA LEU A 242 -10.97 -4.47 9.74
C LEU A 242 -12.14 -4.75 8.80
N PHE A 243 -12.25 -5.98 8.25
CA PHE A 243 -13.33 -6.32 7.32
C PHE A 243 -14.69 -6.34 7.98
N HIS A 244 -14.77 -6.77 9.24
CA HIS A 244 -16.01 -6.68 10.00
C HIS A 244 -16.43 -5.21 10.18
N PHE A 245 -15.52 -4.31 10.53
CA PHE A 245 -15.80 -2.87 10.63
C PHE A 245 -16.30 -2.27 9.31
N LEU A 246 -15.64 -2.58 8.20
CA LEU A 246 -15.94 -1.97 6.89
C LEU A 246 -17.19 -2.55 6.22
N PHE A 247 -17.43 -3.86 6.36
CA PHE A 247 -18.32 -4.58 5.45
C PHE A 247 -19.45 -5.35 6.14
N ALA A 248 -19.35 -5.68 7.43
CA ALA A 248 -20.41 -6.44 8.12
C ALA A 248 -21.84 -5.87 7.98
N PRO A 249 -22.05 -4.53 7.88
CA PRO A 249 -23.39 -4.00 7.63
C PRO A 249 -24.04 -4.40 6.29
N THR A 250 -23.24 -4.89 5.33
CA THR A 250 -23.69 -5.15 3.93
C THR A 250 -23.26 -6.50 3.39
N VAL A 251 -22.24 -7.12 3.98
CA VAL A 251 -21.65 -8.38 3.55
C VAL A 251 -21.92 -9.42 4.63
N PRO A 252 -22.59 -10.55 4.30
CA PRO A 252 -22.82 -11.61 5.28
C PRO A 252 -21.52 -12.25 5.73
N GLU A 253 -21.56 -12.97 6.86
CA GLU A 253 -20.37 -13.61 7.47
C GLU A 253 -19.59 -14.51 6.50
N SER A 254 -20.28 -15.30 5.67
CA SER A 254 -19.65 -16.11 4.62
C SER A 254 -18.94 -15.26 3.55
N GLY A 255 -19.44 -14.05 3.31
CA GLY A 255 -18.77 -13.05 2.48
C GLY A 255 -17.51 -12.53 3.15
N LEU A 256 -17.58 -12.11 4.42
CA LEU A 256 -16.42 -11.64 5.20
C LEU A 256 -15.31 -12.69 5.26
N SER A 257 -15.68 -13.95 5.49
CA SER A 257 -14.75 -15.09 5.46
C SER A 257 -14.03 -15.22 4.11
N ARG A 258 -14.71 -14.98 2.99
CA ARG A 258 -14.08 -14.98 1.66
C ARG A 258 -13.12 -13.82 1.46
N LEU A 259 -13.46 -12.61 1.95
CA LEU A 259 -12.56 -11.45 1.88
C LEU A 259 -11.28 -11.73 2.64
N TRP A 260 -11.40 -12.25 3.86
CA TRP A 260 -10.26 -12.63 4.68
C TRP A 260 -9.36 -13.67 4.00
N GLN A 261 -9.96 -14.74 3.44
CA GLN A 261 -9.20 -15.75 2.70
C GLN A 261 -8.49 -15.19 1.46
N ALA A 262 -9.09 -14.23 0.76
CA ALA A 262 -8.45 -13.56 -0.36
C ALA A 262 -7.24 -12.72 0.11
N ALA A 263 -7.39 -11.99 1.22
CA ALA A 263 -6.33 -11.14 1.77
C ALA A 263 -5.15 -11.93 2.39
N LYS A 264 -5.32 -13.21 2.75
CA LYS A 264 -4.27 -14.05 3.36
C LYS A 264 -2.98 -14.16 2.54
N VAL A 265 -3.04 -13.92 1.24
CA VAL A 265 -1.84 -13.93 0.39
C VAL A 265 -0.85 -12.81 0.73
N GLU A 266 -1.32 -11.78 1.42
CA GLU A 266 -0.53 -10.62 1.89
C GLU A 266 0.03 -10.81 3.32
N ASP A 267 -0.20 -11.96 3.96
CA ASP A 267 0.44 -12.26 5.24
C ASP A 267 1.93 -12.52 5.04
N LEU A 268 2.75 -11.60 5.57
CA LEU A 268 4.21 -11.61 5.51
C LEU A 268 4.83 -12.86 6.17
N ASN A 269 4.07 -13.58 7.00
CA ASN A 269 4.53 -14.73 7.76
C ASN A 269 4.20 -16.09 7.09
N VAL A 270 3.24 -16.15 6.17
CA VAL A 270 2.80 -17.40 5.52
C VAL A 270 3.59 -17.70 4.25
N ASN A 271 3.97 -16.66 3.50
CA ASN A 271 4.52 -16.83 2.17
C ASN A 271 6.03 -16.49 2.13
N PRO A 272 6.94 -17.48 2.24
CA PRO A 272 8.38 -17.22 2.16
C PRO A 272 8.80 -16.63 0.80
N THR A 273 8.06 -16.94 -0.27
CA THR A 273 8.26 -16.31 -1.59
C THR A 273 7.83 -14.84 -1.64
N TYR A 274 6.90 -14.41 -0.78
CA TYR A 274 6.53 -13.00 -0.66
C TYR A 274 7.64 -12.19 0.04
N ASN A 275 8.30 -12.77 1.05
CA ASN A 275 9.51 -12.18 1.62
C ASN A 275 10.62 -12.05 0.58
N ASN A 276 10.77 -13.05 -0.31
CA ASN A 276 11.71 -12.94 -1.43
C ASN A 276 11.29 -11.84 -2.40
N THR A 277 10.00 -11.75 -2.78
CA THR A 277 9.52 -10.74 -3.74
C THR A 277 9.61 -9.32 -3.18
N ILE A 278 9.25 -9.09 -1.91
CA ILE A 278 9.41 -7.78 -1.25
C ILE A 278 10.89 -7.43 -1.12
N SER A 279 11.74 -8.41 -0.79
CA SER A 279 13.19 -8.20 -0.68
C SER A 279 13.83 -7.95 -2.04
N GLU A 280 13.38 -8.64 -3.09
CA GLU A 280 13.82 -8.47 -4.48
C GLU A 280 13.35 -7.12 -5.05
N ASN A 281 12.18 -6.65 -4.63
CA ASN A 281 11.65 -5.32 -4.97
C ASN A 281 12.23 -4.20 -4.09
N GLY A 282 13.21 -4.47 -3.22
CA GLY A 282 13.89 -3.42 -2.47
C GLY A 282 13.03 -2.73 -1.41
N HIS A 283 11.97 -3.36 -0.90
CA HIS A 283 11.08 -2.75 0.10
C HIS A 283 11.26 -3.27 1.54
N SER A 284 12.18 -4.21 1.79
CA SER A 284 12.60 -4.64 3.14
C SER A 284 13.86 -3.91 3.58
N ASN A 285 14.05 -3.62 4.87
CA ASN A 285 15.30 -3.01 5.35
C ASN A 285 16.29 -4.04 5.86
N ASP A 286 17.58 -3.79 5.60
CA ASP A 286 18.66 -4.58 6.16
C ASP A 286 18.65 -4.47 7.69
N LYS A 287 18.86 -5.60 8.38
CA LYS A 287 18.76 -5.67 9.84
C LYS A 287 19.86 -4.85 10.51
N ASP A 288 21.07 -4.87 9.96
CA ASP A 288 22.21 -4.17 10.53
C ASP A 288 22.02 -2.66 10.39
N CYS A 289 21.49 -2.20 9.24
CA CYS A 289 21.09 -0.80 9.09
C CYS A 289 20.02 -0.40 10.11
N MET A 290 18.95 -1.18 10.25
CA MET A 290 17.86 -0.86 11.17
C MET A 290 18.36 -0.77 12.61
N GLN A 291 19.24 -1.69 13.03
CA GLN A 291 19.83 -1.68 14.36
C GLN A 291 20.72 -0.45 14.56
N ALA A 292 21.67 -0.19 13.65
CA ALA A 292 22.56 0.97 13.76
C ALA A 292 21.79 2.30 13.78
N ALA A 293 20.76 2.41 12.95
CA ALA A 293 19.89 3.59 12.92
C ALA A 293 19.06 3.73 14.21
N GLN A 294 18.56 2.63 14.78
CA GLN A 294 17.88 2.68 16.08
C GLN A 294 18.80 3.13 17.21
N GLU A 295 20.05 2.67 17.22
CA GLU A 295 21.05 3.09 18.20
C GLU A 295 21.35 4.59 18.06
N SER A 296 21.55 5.10 16.84
CA SER A 296 21.82 6.53 16.60
C SER A 296 20.63 7.45 16.84
N LEU A 297 19.39 6.95 16.97
CA LEU A 297 18.26 7.80 17.39
C LEU A 297 18.57 8.46 18.74
N LEU A 298 19.33 7.80 19.62
CA LEU A 298 19.70 8.31 20.93
C LEU A 298 20.64 9.51 20.92
N GLU A 299 21.28 9.74 19.79
CA GLU A 299 22.20 10.86 19.59
C GLU A 299 21.48 12.12 19.07
N LEU A 300 20.19 12.01 18.74
CA LEU A 300 19.38 13.17 18.34
C LEU A 300 19.23 14.15 19.51
N ASP A 301 19.09 15.44 19.16
CA ASP A 301 18.76 16.49 20.13
C ASP A 301 17.53 16.06 20.96
N PRO A 302 17.58 16.17 22.30
CA PRO A 302 16.48 15.73 23.17
C PRO A 302 15.12 16.31 22.79
N ARG A 303 15.06 17.51 22.21
CA ARG A 303 13.82 18.13 21.74
C ARG A 303 13.20 17.36 20.58
N TRP A 304 14.02 16.80 19.70
CA TRP A 304 13.59 16.02 18.54
C TRP A 304 13.08 14.66 18.97
N LEU A 305 13.79 14.01 19.89
CA LEU A 305 13.32 12.79 20.54
C LEU A 305 11.98 13.00 21.24
N GLN A 306 11.84 14.10 21.99
CA GLN A 306 10.58 14.44 22.65
C GLN A 306 9.45 14.62 21.63
N GLN A 307 9.71 15.31 20.51
CA GLN A 307 8.70 15.49 19.46
C GLN A 307 8.18 14.14 18.91
N LEU A 308 9.07 13.17 18.68
CA LEU A 308 8.65 11.83 18.24
C LEU A 308 7.89 11.07 19.35
N LYS A 309 8.29 11.22 20.62
CA LYS A 309 7.57 10.63 21.77
C LYS A 309 6.14 11.19 21.85
N ASP A 310 5.98 12.50 21.76
CA ASP A 310 4.68 13.16 21.82
C ASP A 310 3.74 12.70 20.70
N MET A 311 4.26 12.56 19.47
CA MET A 311 3.49 12.01 18.35
C MET A 311 3.15 10.53 18.54
N GLN A 312 4.07 9.76 19.13
CA GLN A 312 3.85 8.34 19.40
C GLN A 312 2.75 8.13 20.44
N GLU A 313 2.75 8.93 21.51
CA GLU A 313 1.72 8.93 22.54
C GLU A 313 0.36 9.35 21.97
N GLN A 314 0.31 10.36 21.10
CA GLN A 314 -0.93 10.76 20.41
C GLN A 314 -1.54 9.64 19.56
N LEU A 315 -0.73 8.72 19.03
CA LEU A 315 -1.18 7.52 18.31
C LEU A 315 -1.53 6.35 19.25
N GLY A 316 -1.49 6.55 20.57
CA GLY A 316 -1.79 5.53 21.59
C GLY A 316 -0.73 4.43 21.71
N TYR A 317 0.50 4.66 21.25
CA TYR A 317 1.60 3.72 21.48
C TYR A 317 2.31 4.04 22.81
N SER A 318 2.73 3.00 23.55
CA SER A 318 3.53 3.17 24.77
C SER A 318 4.87 3.87 24.50
N ILE A 319 5.27 4.74 25.42
CA ILE A 319 6.58 5.41 25.42
C ILE A 319 7.56 4.82 26.45
N GLU A 320 7.18 3.77 27.18
CA GLU A 320 7.96 3.20 28.29
C GLU A 320 9.30 2.57 27.86
N ASN A 321 9.43 2.21 26.58
CA ASN A 321 10.65 1.64 26.01
C ASN A 321 11.39 2.62 25.10
N TRP A 322 11.27 3.92 25.37
CA TRP A 322 12.17 4.89 24.78
C TRP A 322 13.43 4.96 25.61
N PRO A 323 14.60 4.79 24.99
CA PRO A 323 15.83 4.92 25.73
C PRO A 323 16.02 6.39 26.14
N ASP A 324 16.58 6.59 27.33
CA ASP A 324 16.80 7.93 27.89
C ASP A 324 17.85 8.65 27.04
N PRO A 325 17.67 9.96 26.74
CA PRO A 325 18.67 10.72 26.01
C PRO A 325 19.98 10.71 26.79
N VAL A 326 21.09 10.52 26.09
CA VAL A 326 22.43 10.62 26.68
C VAL A 326 22.62 12.07 27.12
N THR A 327 22.61 12.32 28.43
CA THR A 327 22.95 13.63 28.97
C THR A 327 24.46 13.84 28.83
N SER A 328 24.87 14.52 27.76
CA SER A 328 26.24 15.02 27.56
C SER A 328 26.52 16.24 28.42
#